data_AF-A0A1H7ABU9-F1
#
_entry.id   AF-A0A1H7ABU9-F1
#
_cell.length_a   1.000
_cell.length_b   1.000
_cell.length_c   1.000
_cell.angle_alpha   90.00
_cell.angle_beta   90.00
_cell.angle_gamma   90.00
#
_symmetry.space_group_name_H-M   'P 1'
#
loop_
_entity.id
_entity.type
_entity.pdbx_description
1 polymer ?
#
loop_
_entity_poly.entity_id
_entity_poly.type
_entity_poly.pdbx_seq_one_letter_code
_entity_poly.pdbx_strand_id
1 'polypeptide(L)'
;MRVLKIGRSGRNTILSATLVAGTLDILAAFLVYAVILEKTSPARILMSIASGVFGKAAYSGGTPMIITGLLLHFLIAFIFSTFYYLIYPGLPILRRRKLLSGILYGIFIWLVMNLGVLPIVFKGMPLPDPGAALTGIAIVILAVGIPIAYIVSAPRK
;
A
#
# COMPACT_ATOMS: atom_id res chain seq x y z
N MET A 1 -27.70 1.46 7.99
CA MET A 1 -26.22 1.52 7.90
C MET A 1 -25.67 1.73 9.31
N ARG A 2 -25.18 0.68 9.97
CA ARG A 2 -24.65 0.78 11.35
C ARG A 2 -23.24 1.38 11.24
N VAL A 3 -23.05 2.61 11.69
CA VAL A 3 -21.70 3.21 11.77
C VAL A 3 -20.88 2.33 12.71
N LEU A 4 -19.92 1.58 12.16
CA LEU A 4 -19.00 0.76 12.94
C LEU A 4 -18.15 1.70 13.81
N LYS A 5 -18.46 1.80 15.10
CA LYS A 5 -17.59 2.50 16.06
C LYS A 5 -16.27 1.73 16.16
N ILE A 6 -15.18 2.33 15.69
CA ILE A 6 -13.83 1.78 15.83
C ILE A 6 -13.37 1.96 17.28
N GLY A 7 -13.49 0.90 18.09
CA GLY A 7 -12.98 0.89 19.47
C GLY A 7 -11.44 0.89 19.53
N ARG A 8 -10.87 1.02 20.74
CA ARG A 8 -9.41 1.01 20.97
C ARG A 8 -8.71 -0.19 20.32
N SER A 9 -9.27 -1.39 20.47
CA SER A 9 -8.76 -2.62 19.84
C SER A 9 -8.73 -2.51 18.30
N GLY A 10 -9.77 -1.92 17.69
CA GLY A 10 -9.82 -1.72 16.24
C GLY A 10 -8.77 -0.75 15.72
N ARG A 11 -8.53 0.35 16.44
CA ARG A 11 -7.46 1.31 16.10
C ARG A 11 -6.09 0.63 16.13
N ASN A 12 -5.81 -0.16 17.17
CA ASN A 12 -4.55 -0.87 17.28
C ASN A 12 -4.36 -1.85 16.11
N THR A 13 -5.40 -2.61 15.75
CA THR A 13 -5.34 -3.51 14.58
C THR A 13 -5.03 -2.76 13.28
N ILE A 14 -5.70 -1.64 13.02
CA ILE A 14 -5.47 -0.82 11.82
C ILE A 14 -4.05 -0.28 11.80
N LEU A 15 -3.57 0.27 12.92
CA LEU A 15 -2.20 0.81 13.02
C LEU A 15 -1.15 -0.28 12.84
N SER A 16 -1.32 -1.45 13.47
CA SER A 16 -0.41 -2.59 13.27
C SER A 16 -0.40 -3.05 11.81
N ALA A 17 -1.58 -3.18 11.18
CA ALA A 17 -1.66 -3.54 9.76
C ALA A 17 -0.97 -2.50 8.88
N THR A 18 -1.19 -1.22 9.15
CA THR A 18 -0.58 -0.09 8.44
C THR A 18 0.95 -0.12 8.54
N LEU A 19 1.48 -0.26 9.75
CA LEU A 19 2.92 -0.23 10.00
C LEU A 19 3.61 -1.43 9.37
N VAL A 20 3.07 -2.63 9.54
CA VAL A 20 3.66 -3.85 8.96
C VAL A 20 3.59 -3.81 7.43
N ALA A 21 2.40 -3.56 6.87
CA ALA A 21 2.22 -3.55 5.42
C ALA A 21 3.00 -2.42 4.75
N GLY A 22 2.91 -1.20 5.28
CA GLY A 22 3.64 -0.05 4.75
C GLY A 22 5.16 -0.24 4.81
N THR A 23 5.68 -0.83 5.89
CA THR A 23 7.12 -1.12 6.01
C THR A 23 7.57 -2.20 5.03
N LEU A 24 6.84 -3.31 4.94
CA LEU A 24 7.18 -4.38 3.99
C LEU A 24 7.13 -3.87 2.55
N ASP A 25 6.14 -3.04 2.20
CA ASP A 25 5.98 -2.52 0.84
C ASP A 25 7.11 -1.57 0.45
N ILE A 26 7.47 -0.62 1.32
CA ILE A 26 8.55 0.32 1.00
C ILE A 26 9.91 -0.39 0.95
N LEU A 27 10.15 -1.37 1.82
CA LEU A 27 11.37 -2.17 1.79
C LEU A 27 11.42 -3.06 0.54
N ALA A 28 10.30 -3.64 0.13
CA ALA A 28 10.22 -4.39 -1.12
C ALA A 28 10.49 -3.48 -2.33
N ALA A 29 9.95 -2.26 -2.34
CA ALA A 29 10.23 -1.29 -3.38
C ALA A 29 11.72 -0.91 -3.44
N PHE A 30 12.36 -0.67 -2.30
CA PHE A 30 13.81 -0.39 -2.23
C PHE A 30 14.63 -1.57 -2.72
N LEU A 31 14.33 -2.78 -2.23
CA LEU A 31 15.05 -3.98 -2.62
C LEU A 31 14.91 -4.25 -4.12
N VAL A 32 13.69 -4.24 -4.65
CA VAL A 32 13.45 -4.60 -6.04
C VAL A 32 13.94 -3.50 -7.00
N TYR A 33 13.51 -2.25 -6.80
CA TYR A 33 13.76 -1.21 -7.79
C TYR A 33 15.09 -0.49 -7.63
N ALA A 34 15.64 -0.41 -6.41
CA ALA A 34 16.91 0.26 -6.18
C ALA A 34 18.10 -0.69 -6.07
N VAL A 35 17.93 -1.89 -5.50
CA VAL A 35 19.04 -2.84 -5.31
C VAL A 35 19.11 -3.90 -6.41
N ILE A 36 18.01 -4.58 -6.73
CA ILE A 36 18.03 -5.70 -7.69
C ILE A 36 18.01 -5.21 -9.14
N LEU A 37 17.12 -4.27 -9.46
CA LEU A 37 16.96 -3.76 -10.82
C LEU A 37 17.80 -2.52 -11.10
N GLU A 38 18.36 -1.89 -10.06
CA GLU A 38 19.21 -0.68 -10.14
C GLU A 38 18.60 0.47 -10.99
N LYS A 39 17.26 0.55 -11.04
CA LYS A 39 16.55 1.54 -11.87
C LYS A 39 16.49 2.93 -11.23
N THR A 40 16.67 3.00 -9.91
CA THR A 40 16.51 4.23 -9.13
C THR A 40 17.20 4.11 -7.76
N SER A 41 17.02 5.10 -6.88
CA SER A 41 17.50 5.06 -5.50
C SER A 41 16.34 5.11 -4.50
N PRO A 42 16.52 4.66 -3.24
CA PRO A 42 15.48 4.74 -2.21
C PRO A 42 14.96 6.17 -2.01
N ALA A 43 15.87 7.16 -2.05
CA ALA A 43 15.51 8.57 -1.95
C ALA A 43 14.63 9.03 -3.12
N ARG A 44 14.98 8.64 -4.36
CA ARG A 44 14.16 8.98 -5.54
C ARG A 44 12.80 8.29 -5.54
N ILE A 45 12.69 7.08 -5.00
CA ILE A 45 11.39 6.40 -4.80
C ILE A 45 10.49 7.26 -3.91
N LEU A 46 10.98 7.67 -2.74
CA LEU A 46 10.21 8.51 -1.82
C LEU A 46 9.87 9.89 -2.40
N MET A 47 10.81 10.54 -3.08
CA MET A 47 10.52 11.80 -3.80
C MET A 47 9.49 11.61 -4.92
N SER A 48 9.46 10.43 -5.57
CA SER A 48 8.44 10.11 -6.57
C SER A 48 7.05 9.91 -5.97
N ILE A 49 6.96 9.50 -4.70
CA ILE A 49 5.67 9.47 -3.99
C ILE A 49 5.26 10.89 -3.64
N ALA A 50 6.19 11.71 -3.14
CA ALA A 50 5.94 13.12 -2.84
C ALA A 50 5.54 13.94 -4.09
N SER A 51 6.09 13.60 -5.27
CA SER A 51 5.75 14.29 -6.51
C SER A 51 4.28 14.14 -6.92
N GLY A 52 3.55 13.17 -6.34
CA GLY A 52 2.10 13.08 -6.52
C GLY A 52 1.33 14.29 -5.97
N VAL A 53 1.90 15.02 -4.99
CA VAL A 53 1.32 16.25 -4.43
C VAL A 53 2.06 17.48 -4.91
N PHE A 54 3.40 17.43 -4.95
CA PHE A 54 4.25 18.59 -5.21
C PHE A 54 4.74 18.69 -6.67
N GLY A 55 4.35 17.74 -7.53
CA GLY A 55 4.83 17.67 -8.90
C GLY A 55 6.35 17.54 -8.98
N LYS A 56 6.94 18.10 -10.05
CA LYS A 56 8.38 17.99 -10.32
C LYS A 56 9.27 18.63 -9.24
N ALA A 57 8.74 19.58 -8.46
CA ALA A 57 9.49 20.24 -7.38
C ALA A 57 9.91 19.27 -6.27
N ALA A 58 9.24 18.11 -6.13
CA ALA A 58 9.61 17.11 -5.14
C ALA A 58 11.05 16.57 -5.34
N TYR A 59 11.53 16.51 -6.58
CA TYR A 59 12.86 15.96 -6.88
C TYR A 59 14.01 16.92 -6.54
N SER A 60 13.74 18.22 -6.37
CA SER A 60 14.72 19.23 -5.94
C SER A 60 14.60 19.59 -4.46
N GLY A 61 13.59 19.09 -3.75
CA GLY A 61 13.29 19.48 -2.37
C GLY A 61 14.08 18.74 -1.29
N GLY A 62 14.98 17.82 -1.64
CA GLY A 62 15.89 17.16 -0.70
C GLY A 62 15.20 16.34 0.40
N THR A 63 15.79 16.30 1.59
CA THR A 63 15.32 15.51 2.75
C THR A 63 13.86 15.74 3.13
N PRO A 64 13.32 16.98 3.15
CA PRO A 64 11.89 17.20 3.38
C PRO A 64 10.99 16.37 2.46
N MET A 65 11.30 16.30 1.16
CA MET A 65 10.49 15.54 0.20
C MET A 65 10.61 14.02 0.39
N ILE A 66 11.76 13.53 0.87
CA ILE A 66 11.93 12.13 1.25
C ILE A 66 11.00 11.77 2.41
N ILE A 67 10.99 12.60 3.47
CA ILE A 67 10.12 12.41 4.63
C ILE A 67 8.64 12.51 4.23
N THR A 68 8.28 13.51 3.43
CA THR A 68 6.90 13.67 2.93
C THR A 68 6.46 12.48 2.11
N GLY A 69 7.31 11.96 1.22
CA GLY A 69 7.03 10.73 0.47
C GLY A 69 6.76 9.53 1.37
N LEU A 70 7.55 9.39 2.44
CA LEU A 70 7.38 8.32 3.42
C LEU A 70 6.05 8.46 4.19
N LEU A 71 5.68 9.67 4.59
CA LEU A 71 4.41 9.92 5.28
C LEU A 71 3.21 9.65 4.36
N LEU A 72 3.27 10.08 3.10
CA LEU A 72 2.23 9.81 2.10
C LEU A 72 2.10 8.31 1.83
N HIS A 73 3.22 7.58 1.76
CA HIS A 73 3.23 6.12 1.64
C HIS A 73 2.47 5.45 2.78
N PHE A 74 2.79 5.80 4.03
CA PHE A 74 2.07 5.26 5.19
C PHE A 74 0.61 5.71 5.27
N LEU A 75 0.28 6.90 4.77
CA LEU A 75 -1.12 7.34 4.66
C LEU A 75 -1.90 6.46 3.68
N ILE A 76 -1.33 6.11 2.53
CA ILE A 76 -1.95 5.19 1.57
C ILE A 76 -2.12 3.80 2.19
N ALA A 77 -1.08 3.27 2.84
CA ALA A 77 -1.17 2.00 3.57
C ALA A 77 -2.24 2.03 4.68
N PHE A 78 -2.41 3.17 5.36
CA PHE A 78 -3.44 3.38 6.39
C PHE A 78 -4.85 3.35 5.79
N ILE A 79 -5.06 4.00 4.65
CA ILE A 79 -6.36 4.00 3.95
C ILE A 79 -6.75 2.58 3.56
N PHE A 80 -5.85 1.80 2.95
CA PHE A 80 -6.15 0.41 2.57
C PHE A 80 -6.30 -0.50 3.79
N SER A 81 -5.52 -0.32 4.84
CA SER A 81 -5.69 -1.09 6.10
C SER A 81 -7.05 -0.83 6.73
N THR A 82 -7.46 0.45 6.79
CA THR A 82 -8.77 0.87 7.30
C THR A 82 -9.90 0.33 6.44
N PHE A 83 -9.80 0.43 5.12
CA PHE A 83 -10.82 -0.07 4.21
C PHE A 83 -11.05 -1.57 4.38
N TYR A 84 -9.98 -2.37 4.40
CA TYR A 84 -10.08 -3.81 4.64
C TYR A 84 -10.74 -4.11 6.00
N TYR A 85 -10.32 -3.40 7.06
CA TYR A 85 -10.90 -3.55 8.39
C TYR A 85 -12.41 -3.28 8.42
N LEU A 86 -12.90 -2.29 7.66
CA LEU A 86 -14.32 -1.93 7.62
C LEU A 86 -15.17 -2.96 6.87
N ILE A 87 -14.67 -3.53 5.78
CA ILE A 87 -15.41 -4.52 4.98
C ILE A 87 -15.30 -5.95 5.53
N TYR A 88 -14.23 -6.25 6.30
CA TYR A 88 -13.95 -7.57 6.84
C TYR A 88 -15.11 -8.21 7.63
N PRO A 89 -15.81 -7.51 8.55
CA PRO A 89 -16.93 -8.07 9.29
C PRO A 89 -18.18 -8.34 8.44
N GLY A 90 -18.30 -7.71 7.27
CA GLY A 90 -19.47 -7.81 6.38
C GLY A 90 -19.36 -8.94 5.36
N LEU A 91 -18.15 -9.39 5.03
CA LEU A 91 -17.90 -10.34 3.95
C LEU A 91 -17.43 -11.71 4.50
N PRO A 92 -18.27 -12.76 4.45
CA PRO A 92 -17.91 -14.08 4.97
C PRO A 92 -16.68 -14.70 4.29
N ILE A 93 -16.47 -14.40 3.00
CA ILE A 93 -15.33 -14.91 2.23
C ILE A 93 -13.99 -14.47 2.81
N LEU A 94 -13.88 -13.24 3.31
CA LEU A 94 -12.65 -12.69 3.90
C LEU A 94 -12.28 -13.40 5.20
N ARG A 95 -13.27 -13.96 5.91
CA ARG A 95 -13.11 -14.64 7.20
C ARG A 95 -12.72 -16.11 7.08
N ARG A 96 -13.16 -16.79 6.02
CA ARG A 96 -12.95 -18.24 5.86
C ARG A 96 -11.55 -18.61 5.37
N ARG A 97 -10.94 -17.78 4.52
CA ARG A 97 -9.64 -18.07 3.89
C ARG A 97 -8.74 -16.82 3.88
N LYS A 98 -8.00 -16.60 4.97
CA LYS A 98 -7.15 -15.40 5.16
C LYS A 98 -6.15 -15.19 4.02
N LEU A 99 -5.47 -16.26 3.58
CA LEU A 99 -4.50 -16.20 2.48
C LEU A 99 -5.15 -15.78 1.16
N LEU A 100 -6.23 -16.45 0.76
CA LEU A 100 -6.95 -16.11 -0.46
C LEU A 100 -7.50 -14.67 -0.40
N SER A 101 -8.01 -14.26 0.77
CA SER A 101 -8.44 -12.89 1.01
C SER A 101 -7.32 -11.88 0.78
N GLY A 102 -6.12 -12.15 1.32
CA GLY A 102 -4.94 -11.32 1.13
C GLY A 102 -4.48 -11.24 -0.33
N ILE A 103 -4.51 -12.35 -1.06
CA ILE A 103 -4.18 -12.39 -2.50
C ILE A 103 -5.16 -11.53 -3.30
N LEU A 104 -6.46 -11.77 -3.14
CA LEU A 104 -7.49 -11.01 -3.86
C LEU A 104 -7.44 -9.52 -3.50
N TYR A 105 -7.20 -9.22 -2.22
CA TYR A 105 -7.09 -7.84 -1.77
C TYR A 105 -5.82 -7.15 -2.30
N GLY A 106 -4.69 -7.85 -2.37
CA GLY A 106 -3.47 -7.32 -2.98
C GLY A 106 -3.65 -7.01 -4.47
N ILE A 107 -4.31 -7.89 -5.22
CA ILE A 107 -4.69 -7.64 -6.63
C ILE A 107 -5.58 -6.39 -6.73
N PHE A 108 -6.60 -6.30 -5.87
CA PHE A 108 -7.48 -5.13 -5.81
C PHE A 108 -6.71 -3.83 -5.54
N ILE A 109 -5.82 -3.80 -4.55
CA ILE A 109 -4.98 -2.63 -4.26
C ILE A 109 -4.14 -2.26 -5.47
N TRP A 110 -3.49 -3.24 -6.11
CA TRP A 110 -2.68 -3.00 -7.29
C TRP A 110 -3.50 -2.38 -8.43
N LEU A 111 -4.71 -2.90 -8.68
CA LEU A 111 -5.62 -2.34 -9.69
C LEU A 111 -6.04 -0.90 -9.36
N VAL A 112 -6.43 -0.64 -8.11
CA VAL A 112 -6.81 0.71 -7.67
C VAL A 112 -5.65 1.68 -7.84
N MET A 113 -4.45 1.30 -7.44
CA MET A 113 -3.27 2.16 -7.55
C MET A 113 -2.86 2.37 -9.00
N ASN A 114 -2.70 1.31 -9.79
CA ASN A 114 -2.12 1.40 -11.13
C ASN A 114 -3.12 1.84 -12.21
N LEU A 115 -4.40 1.54 -12.05
CA LEU A 115 -5.44 1.89 -13.03
C LEU A 115 -6.33 3.05 -12.59
N GLY A 116 -6.29 3.42 -11.30
CA GLY A 116 -7.06 4.54 -10.75
C GLY A 116 -6.16 5.69 -10.31
N VAL A 117 -5.46 5.51 -9.18
CA VAL A 117 -4.73 6.60 -8.51
C VAL A 117 -3.60 7.14 -9.36
N LEU A 118 -2.68 6.29 -9.82
CA LEU A 118 -1.48 6.72 -10.54
C LEU A 118 -1.81 7.45 -11.86
N PRO A 119 -2.73 6.98 -12.73
CA PRO A 119 -3.11 7.72 -13.93
C PRO A 119 -3.77 9.09 -13.66
N ILE A 120 -4.53 9.20 -12.56
CA ILE A 120 -5.17 10.46 -12.16
C ILE A 120 -4.14 11.45 -11.62
N VAL A 121 -3.22 10.97 -10.78
CA VAL A 121 -2.18 11.79 -10.13
C VAL A 121 -1.08 12.17 -11.12
N PHE A 122 -0.65 11.23 -11.96
CA PHE A 122 0.43 11.39 -12.94
C PHE A 122 -0.15 11.35 -14.36
N LYS A 123 -0.66 12.50 -14.82
CA LYS A 123 -1.24 12.63 -16.16
C LYS A 123 -0.27 12.16 -17.24
N GLY A 124 -0.73 11.25 -18.11
CA GLY A 124 0.06 10.69 -19.20
C GLY A 124 1.03 9.59 -18.78
N MET A 125 0.96 9.09 -17.54
CA MET A 125 1.70 7.89 -17.14
C MET A 125 1.22 6.69 -17.98
N PRO A 126 2.13 6.00 -18.69
CA PRO A 126 1.76 4.82 -19.45
C PRO A 126 1.35 3.68 -18.52
N LEU A 127 0.54 2.75 -19.03
CA LEU A 127 0.28 1.51 -18.31
C LEU A 127 1.60 0.75 -18.10
N PRO A 128 1.77 0.06 -16.96
CA PRO A 128 2.94 -0.78 -16.73
C PRO A 128 3.05 -1.86 -17.82
N ASP A 129 4.25 -2.15 -18.28
CA ASP A 129 4.49 -3.32 -19.11
C ASP A 129 4.14 -4.60 -18.33
N PRO A 130 3.84 -5.73 -19.01
CA PRO A 130 3.41 -6.95 -18.34
C PRO A 130 4.37 -7.46 -17.26
N GLY A 131 5.69 -7.26 -17.45
CA GLY A 131 6.70 -7.66 -16.47
C GLY A 131 6.64 -6.79 -15.21
N ALA A 132 6.63 -5.47 -15.38
CA ALA A 132 6.47 -4.53 -14.28
C ALA A 132 5.13 -4.72 -13.55
N ALA A 133 4.05 -5.00 -14.28
CA ALA A 133 2.75 -5.30 -13.70
C ALA A 133 2.81 -6.54 -12.81
N LEU A 134 3.40 -7.64 -13.29
CA LEU A 134 3.55 -8.88 -12.53
C LEU A 134 4.37 -8.67 -11.26
N THR A 135 5.51 -7.97 -11.37
CA THR A 135 6.35 -7.63 -10.20
C THR A 135 5.57 -6.79 -9.19
N GLY A 136 4.86 -5.76 -9.65
CA GLY A 136 4.05 -4.91 -8.79
C GLY A 136 2.93 -5.67 -8.09
N ILE A 137 2.21 -6.53 -8.81
CA ILE A 137 1.16 -7.39 -8.24
C ILE A 137 1.75 -8.31 -7.16
N ALA A 138 2.88 -8.95 -7.44
CA ALA A 138 3.54 -9.84 -6.50
C ALA A 138 3.95 -9.11 -5.21
N ILE A 139 4.58 -7.92 -5.35
CA ILE A 139 4.95 -7.09 -4.19
C ILE A 139 3.71 -6.74 -3.38
N VAL A 140 2.66 -6.21 -4.00
CA VAL A 140 1.46 -5.75 -3.27
C VAL A 140 0.72 -6.92 -2.60
N ILE A 141 0.66 -8.10 -3.23
CA ILE A 141 0.10 -9.29 -2.59
C ILE A 141 0.89 -9.68 -1.33
N LEU A 142 2.21 -9.82 -1.47
CA LEU A 142 3.07 -10.37 -0.42
C LEU A 142 3.33 -9.37 0.72
N ALA A 143 3.56 -8.11 0.38
CA ALA A 143 3.94 -7.06 1.32
C ALA A 143 2.75 -6.31 1.90
N VAL A 144 1.59 -6.29 1.23
CA VAL A 144 0.44 -5.48 1.65
C VAL A 144 -0.80 -6.34 1.90
N GLY A 145 -1.30 -7.03 0.86
CA GLY A 145 -2.56 -7.76 0.91
C GLY A 145 -2.58 -8.86 1.99
N ILE A 146 -1.58 -9.74 1.98
CA ILE A 146 -1.47 -10.84 2.95
C ILE A 146 -1.27 -10.31 4.38
N PRO A 147 -0.31 -9.40 4.67
CA PRO A 147 -0.12 -8.86 6.01
C PRO A 147 -1.38 -8.19 6.57
N ILE A 148 -2.06 -7.33 5.80
CA ILE A 148 -3.32 -6.69 6.21
C ILE A 148 -4.37 -7.76 6.54
N ALA A 149 -4.56 -8.74 5.65
CA ALA A 149 -5.55 -9.79 5.84
C ALA A 149 -5.29 -10.60 7.11
N TYR A 150 -4.05 -10.96 7.41
CA TYR A 150 -3.71 -11.75 8.60
C TYR A 150 -3.84 -10.95 9.89
N ILE A 151 -3.38 -9.70 9.92
CA ILE A 151 -3.44 -8.84 11.11
C ILE A 151 -4.88 -8.49 11.45
N VAL A 152 -5.70 -8.11 10.45
CA VAL A 152 -7.10 -7.77 10.68
C VAL A 152 -7.93 -8.99 11.11
N SER A 153 -7.57 -10.17 10.62
CA SER A 153 -8.26 -11.43 10.94
C SER A 153 -7.75 -12.13 12.20
N ALA A 154 -6.79 -11.53 12.91
CA ALA A 154 -6.25 -12.12 14.14
C ALA A 154 -7.33 -12.12 15.25
N PRO A 155 -7.41 -13.18 16.08
CA PRO A 155 -8.30 -13.18 17.24
C PRO A 155 -7.98 -11.98 18.15
N ARG A 156 -9.01 -11.20 18.52
CA ARG A 156 -8.85 -10.11 19.48
C ARG A 156 -8.74 -10.76 20.87
N LYS A 157 -7.57 -10.67 21.49
CA LYS A 157 -7.40 -10.96 22.91
C LYS A 157 -8.08 -9.88 23.74
#